data_AF-A0A930SEI1-F1
#
_entry.id   AF-A0A930SEI1-F1
#
_cell.length_a   1.000
_cell.length_b   1.000
_cell.length_c   1.000
_cell.angle_alpha   90.00
_cell.angle_beta   90.00
_cell.angle_gamma   90.00
#
_symmetry.space_group_name_H-M   'P 1'
#
loop_
_entity.id
_entity.type
_entity.pdbx_description
1 polymer ?
#
loop_
_entity_poly.entity_id
_entity_poly.type
_entity_poly.pdbx_seq_one_letter_code
_entity_poly.pdbx_strand_id
1 'polypeptide(L)'
;MAETIETRPFPPFLPKNTTVMMMGTFPPTSEKRSMEFHYPNFQNDMWRVYGLVFFDDKEYFRKGEEKAFDADKIKAFLSEAGIA
;
A
#
# COMPACT_ATOMS: atom_id res chain seq x y z
N MET A 1 13.50 -13.99 -29.92
CA MET A 1 13.06 -14.13 -28.52
C MET A 1 11.97 -13.11 -28.31
N ALA A 2 10.74 -13.51 -28.02
CA ALA A 2 9.71 -12.55 -27.64
C ALA A 2 10.09 -11.98 -26.26
N GLU A 3 10.19 -10.66 -26.17
CA GLU A 3 10.47 -9.97 -24.92
C GLU A 3 9.31 -10.22 -23.94
N THR A 4 9.62 -10.79 -22.77
CA THR A 4 8.60 -10.99 -21.74
C THR A 4 8.26 -9.63 -21.14
N ILE A 5 7.11 -9.08 -21.50
CA ILE A 5 6.60 -7.85 -20.89
C ILE A 5 6.22 -8.17 -19.44
N GLU A 6 6.99 -7.66 -18.49
CA GLU A 6 6.67 -7.76 -17.08
C GLU A 6 5.46 -6.85 -16.76
N THR A 7 4.35 -7.45 -16.33
CA THR A 7 3.14 -6.72 -15.97
C THR A 7 3.16 -6.36 -14.50
N ARG A 8 2.82 -5.10 -14.18
CA ARG A 8 2.64 -4.71 -12.78
C ARG A 8 1.32 -5.27 -12.25
N PRO A 9 1.33 -5.90 -11.08
CA PRO A 9 0.17 -6.62 -10.56
C PRO A 9 -0.89 -5.70 -9.95
N PHE A 10 -0.53 -4.49 -9.56
CA PHE A 10 -1.45 -3.52 -8.98
C PHE A 10 -1.62 -2.35 -9.95
N PRO A 11 -2.87 -1.95 -10.27
CA PRO A 11 -3.10 -0.74 -11.02
C PRO A 11 -2.65 0.49 -10.20
N PRO A 12 -2.40 1.62 -10.87
CA PRO A 12 -2.22 2.90 -10.19
C PRO A 12 -3.42 3.20 -9.28
N PHE A 13 -3.15 3.68 -8.07
CA PHE A 13 -4.19 4.20 -7.18
C PHE A 13 -4.18 5.72 -7.29
N LEU A 14 -5.21 6.32 -7.89
CA LEU A 14 -5.23 7.74 -8.24
C LEU A 14 -6.54 8.42 -7.80
N PRO A 15 -6.66 8.82 -6.52
CA PRO A 15 -7.78 9.64 -6.06
C PRO A 15 -7.90 10.96 -6.85
N LYS A 16 -9.14 11.47 -7.05
CA LYS A 16 -9.38 12.66 -7.89
C LYS A 16 -8.71 13.95 -7.36
N ASN A 17 -8.55 14.05 -6.05
CA ASN A 17 -7.98 15.18 -5.31
C ASN A 17 -6.50 14.95 -4.95
N THR A 18 -5.80 14.07 -5.67
CA THR A 18 -4.40 13.75 -5.37
C THR A 18 -3.50 14.98 -5.54
N THR A 19 -2.72 15.28 -4.51
CA THR A 19 -1.66 16.32 -4.54
C THR A 19 -0.27 15.73 -4.32
N VAL A 20 -0.19 14.53 -3.74
CA VAL A 20 1.06 13.82 -3.47
C VAL A 20 1.00 12.44 -4.13
N MET A 21 2.08 12.06 -4.84
CA MET A 21 2.20 10.75 -5.47
C MET A 21 3.38 9.97 -4.87
N MET A 22 3.11 8.77 -4.37
CA MET A 22 4.08 7.80 -3.93
C MET A 22 4.45 6.87 -5.09
N MET A 23 5.73 6.88 -5.47
CA MET A 23 6.26 5.99 -6.49
C MET A 23 7.15 4.91 -5.86
N GLY A 24 6.61 3.70 -5.75
CA GLY A 24 7.36 2.51 -5.39
C GLY A 24 8.06 1.84 -6.58
N THR A 25 8.97 0.93 -6.29
CA THR A 25 9.57 0.01 -7.27
C THR A 25 8.58 -1.11 -7.63
N PHE A 26 9.08 -2.26 -8.08
CA PHE A 26 8.23 -3.43 -8.29
C PHE A 26 7.80 -4.06 -6.96
N PRO A 27 6.54 -4.50 -6.85
CA PRO A 27 6.05 -5.20 -5.66
C PRO A 27 6.74 -6.56 -5.53
N PRO A 28 6.80 -7.12 -4.31
CA PRO A 28 7.38 -8.44 -4.09
C PRO A 28 6.57 -9.53 -4.81
N THR A 29 7.17 -10.72 -4.91
CA THR A 29 6.50 -11.93 -5.41
C THR A 29 5.16 -12.15 -4.71
N SER A 30 4.17 -12.70 -5.41
CA SER A 30 2.79 -12.90 -4.92
C SER A 30 2.74 -13.62 -3.57
N GLU A 31 3.60 -14.62 -3.37
CA GLU A 31 3.72 -15.41 -2.14
C GLU A 31 4.07 -14.58 -0.89
N LYS A 32 4.67 -13.39 -1.06
CA LYS A 32 5.09 -12.50 0.03
C LYS A 32 4.08 -11.39 0.33
N ARG A 33 2.90 -11.43 -0.29
CA ARG A 33 1.87 -10.40 -0.14
C ARG A 33 0.88 -10.82 0.95
N SER A 34 0.76 -9.97 1.97
CA SER A 34 -0.27 -10.11 3.01
C SER A 34 -1.56 -9.36 2.68
N MET A 35 -1.58 -8.60 1.58
CA MET A 35 -2.75 -7.89 1.08
C MET A 35 -2.65 -7.62 -0.43
N GLU A 36 -3.79 -7.39 -1.07
CA GLU A 36 -3.90 -7.03 -2.50
C GLU A 36 -3.87 -5.51 -2.70
N PHE A 37 -2.81 -4.86 -2.22
CA PHE A 37 -2.56 -3.42 -2.38
C PHE A 37 -1.06 -3.07 -2.27
N HIS A 38 -0.70 -1.81 -2.58
CA HIS A 38 0.68 -1.32 -2.54
C HIS A 38 1.34 -1.48 -1.16
N TYR A 39 2.65 -1.78 -1.15
CA TYR A 39 3.42 -2.17 0.04
C TYR A 39 2.80 -3.35 0.82
N PRO A 40 2.58 -4.51 0.17
CA PRO A 40 1.78 -5.60 0.74
C PRO A 40 2.51 -6.47 1.77
N ASN A 41 3.82 -6.30 1.97
CA ASN A 41 4.59 -7.10 2.92
C ASN A 41 4.41 -6.51 4.32
N PHE A 42 3.96 -7.31 5.28
CA PHE A 42 3.79 -6.87 6.67
C PHE A 42 5.10 -6.39 7.35
N GLN A 43 6.26 -6.82 6.86
CA GLN A 43 7.56 -6.32 7.30
C GLN A 43 7.91 -4.93 6.73
N ASN A 44 7.22 -4.49 5.68
CA ASN A 44 7.41 -3.14 5.15
C ASN A 44 6.76 -2.14 6.11
N ASP A 45 7.55 -1.20 6.61
CA ASP A 45 7.09 -0.23 7.60
C ASP A 45 6.33 0.96 7.02
N MET A 46 6.09 1.01 5.70
CA MET A 46 5.41 2.13 5.06
C MET A 46 4.07 2.47 5.75
N TRP A 47 3.21 1.47 5.97
CA TRP A 47 1.93 1.69 6.63
C TRP A 47 2.06 1.98 8.13
N ARG A 48 3.14 1.55 8.78
CA ARG A 48 3.42 1.93 10.18
C ARG A 48 3.87 3.38 10.29
N VAL A 49 4.71 3.83 9.38
CA VAL A 49 5.14 5.23 9.28
C VAL A 49 3.94 6.14 9.06
N TYR A 50 3.02 5.75 8.16
CA TYR A 50 1.78 6.50 7.96
C TYR A 50 0.89 6.49 9.21
N GLY A 51 0.75 5.34 9.87
CA GLY A 51 0.04 5.23 11.14
C GLY A 51 0.59 6.20 12.20
N LEU A 52 1.92 6.25 12.36
CA LEU A 52 2.58 7.16 13.30
C LEU A 52 2.42 8.64 12.91
N VAL A 53 2.66 8.99 11.64
CA VAL A 53 2.66 10.39 11.19
C VAL A 53 1.27 11.01 11.23
N PHE A 54 0.23 10.26 10.88
CA PHE A 54 -1.13 10.79 10.75
C PHE A 54 -2.04 10.48 11.94
N PHE A 55 -1.74 9.44 12.72
CA PHE A 55 -2.63 8.95 13.77
C PHE A 55 -1.93 8.70 15.12
N ASP A 56 -0.62 8.92 15.22
CA ASP A 56 0.20 8.60 16.40
C ASP A 56 0.09 7.11 16.82
N ASP A 57 -0.24 6.22 15.87
CA ASP A 57 -0.44 4.80 16.10
C ASP A 57 0.16 3.96 14.97
N LYS A 58 1.25 3.25 15.26
CA LYS A 58 1.94 2.37 14.31
C LYS A 58 1.08 1.19 13.85
N GLU A 59 0.09 0.75 14.62
CA GLU A 59 -0.78 -0.38 14.27
C GLU A 59 -2.12 0.10 13.68
N TYR A 60 -2.28 1.41 13.40
CA TYR A 60 -3.54 1.98 12.91
C TYR A 60 -4.07 1.27 11.66
N PHE A 61 -3.20 0.89 10.72
CA PHE A 61 -3.58 0.18 9.49
C PHE A 61 -3.47 -1.35 9.59
N ARG A 62 -3.21 -1.91 10.77
CA ARG A 62 -3.12 -3.37 10.95
C ARG A 62 -4.51 -4.00 10.80
N LYS A 63 -4.56 -5.14 10.10
CA LYS A 63 -5.77 -5.95 9.97
C LYS A 63 -5.90 -6.92 11.15
N GLY A 64 -6.51 -6.44 12.25
CA GLY A 64 -6.70 -7.25 13.46
C GLY A 64 -5.39 -7.83 13.99
N GLU A 65 -5.37 -9.10 14.38
CA GLU A 65 -4.14 -9.77 14.86
C GLU A 65 -3.30 -10.38 13.73
N GLU A 66 -3.81 -10.43 12.49
CA GLU A 66 -3.13 -11.01 11.33
C GLU A 66 -1.81 -10.26 11.04
N LYS A 67 -0.84 -10.96 10.44
CA LYS A 67 0.36 -10.34 9.86
C LYS A 67 0.01 -9.72 8.51
N ALA A 68 -0.95 -8.80 8.51
CA ALA A 68 -1.49 -8.13 7.34
C ALA A 68 -1.93 -6.70 7.66
N PHE A 69 -1.98 -5.86 6.63
CA PHE A 69 -2.56 -4.52 6.71
C PHE A 69 -3.96 -4.52 6.09
N ASP A 70 -4.79 -3.56 6.51
CA ASP A 70 -6.14 -3.37 6.00
C ASP A 70 -6.11 -2.46 4.77
N ALA A 71 -6.14 -3.09 3.59
CA ALA A 71 -6.09 -2.39 2.30
C ALA A 71 -7.26 -1.43 2.10
N ASP A 72 -8.45 -1.71 2.63
CA ASP A 72 -9.62 -0.86 2.43
C ASP A 72 -9.54 0.38 3.33
N LYS A 73 -9.09 0.20 4.58
CA LYS A 73 -8.79 1.30 5.49
C LYS A 73 -7.71 2.23 4.92
N ILE A 74 -6.67 1.65 4.31
CA ILE A 74 -5.61 2.40 3.64
C ILE A 74 -6.16 3.22 2.46
N LYS A 75 -6.90 2.59 1.53
CA LYS A 75 -7.47 3.29 0.36
C LYS A 75 -8.40 4.43 0.76
N ALA A 76 -9.21 4.23 1.81
CA ALA A 76 -10.08 5.26 2.35
C ALA A 76 -9.27 6.47 2.84
N PHE A 77 -8.25 6.22 3.67
CA PHE A 77 -7.35 7.27 4.15
C PHE A 77 -6.65 8.02 3.01
N LEU A 78 -6.03 7.29 2.07
CA LEU A 78 -5.30 7.91 0.95
C LEU A 78 -6.21 8.78 0.07
N SER A 79 -7.46 8.35 -0.13
CA SER A 79 -8.45 9.12 -0.88
C SER A 79 -8.81 10.42 -0.17
N GLU A 80 -9.00 10.38 1.15
CA GLU A 80 -9.30 11.55 1.96
C GLU A 80 -8.10 12.51 2.03
N ALA A 81 -6.90 11.97 2.24
CA ALA A 81 -5.66 12.74 2.33
C ALA A 81 -5.16 13.29 0.99
N GLY A 82 -5.70 12.82 -0.14
CA GLY A 82 -5.25 13.22 -1.48
C GLY A 82 -3.84 12.69 -1.82
N ILE A 83 -3.59 11.43 -1.49
CA ILE A 83 -2.31 10.74 -1.73
C ILE A 83 -2.55 9.57 -2.70
N ALA A 84 -1.71 9.46 -3.73
CA ALA A 84 -1.69 8.36 -4.70
C ALA A 84 -0.55 7.37 -4.42
#